data_AF-A0A961VTV6-F1
#
_entry.id   AF-A0A961VTV6-F1
#
_cell.length_a   1.000
_cell.length_b   1.000
_cell.length_c   1.000
_cell.angle_alpha   90.00
_cell.angle_beta   90.00
_cell.angle_gamma   90.00
#
_symmetry.space_group_name_H-M   'P 1'
#
loop_
_entity.id
_entity.type
_entity.pdbx_description
1 polymer ?
#
loop_
_entity_poly.entity_id
_entity_poly.type
_entity_poly.pdbx_seq_one_letter_code
_entity_poly.pdbx_strand_id
1 'polypeptide(L)'
;MSDTPRRRTGRDPREAAEAAFRAVKNPAPAEERRNVVPGVKESVTLRIDSDVLAFFQKDGPGWQERIVEALRLAAGTAGGGRSIPVEDLNASNDE
;
A
#
# COMPACT_ATOMS: atom_id res chain seq x y z
N MET A 1 -35.98 65.21 1.97
CA MET A 1 -35.65 63.87 2.51
C MET A 1 -34.38 63.39 1.83
N SER A 2 -33.29 63.15 2.56
CA SER A 2 -32.02 62.69 1.99
C SER A 2 -31.68 61.33 2.61
N ASP A 3 -31.81 60.27 1.81
CA ASP A 3 -31.35 58.93 2.17
C ASP A 3 -30.22 58.55 1.21
N THR A 4 -28.99 58.63 1.69
CA THR A 4 -27.81 58.11 0.97
C THR A 4 -27.51 56.73 1.54
N PRO A 5 -27.49 55.65 0.74
CA PRO A 5 -27.24 54.33 1.27
C PRO A 5 -25.78 54.22 1.75
N ARG A 6 -25.63 54.05 3.07
CA ARG A 6 -24.37 53.73 3.76
C ARG A 6 -23.74 52.48 3.13
N ARG A 7 -22.48 52.59 2.67
CA ARG A 7 -21.61 51.44 2.38
C ARG A 7 -21.50 50.58 3.64
N ARG A 8 -22.10 49.38 3.62
CA ARG A 8 -21.86 48.34 4.63
C ARG A 8 -20.52 47.66 4.32
N THR A 9 -19.49 48.06 5.05
CA THR A 9 -18.29 47.26 5.31
C THR A 9 -18.71 45.90 5.91
N GLY A 10 -18.05 44.79 5.58
CA GLY A 10 -18.25 43.57 6.37
C GLY A 10 -17.88 42.20 5.80
N ARG A 11 -16.88 42.08 4.92
CA ARG A 11 -16.00 40.91 4.96
C ARG A 11 -14.61 41.39 4.58
N ASP A 12 -13.74 41.52 5.58
CA ASP A 12 -12.37 41.97 5.34
C ASP A 12 -11.68 40.95 4.42
N PRO A 13 -11.25 41.36 3.21
CA PRO A 13 -10.69 40.43 2.22
C PRO A 13 -9.40 39.79 2.73
N ARG A 14 -8.70 40.47 3.66
CA ARG A 14 -7.52 39.93 4.33
C ARG A 14 -7.84 38.75 5.25
N GLU A 15 -8.92 38.83 6.02
CA GLU A 15 -9.34 37.75 6.92
C GLU A 15 -9.85 36.54 6.12
N ALA A 16 -10.58 36.78 5.03
CA ALA A 16 -10.99 35.74 4.10
C ALA A 16 -9.79 35.05 3.42
N ALA A 17 -8.72 35.80 3.12
CA ALA A 17 -7.49 35.24 2.55
C ALA A 17 -6.71 34.41 3.60
N GLU A 18 -6.54 34.91 4.82
CA GLU A 18 -5.83 34.16 5.87
C GLU A 18 -6.53 32.84 6.23
N ALA A 19 -7.86 32.81 6.21
CA ALA A 19 -8.63 31.58 6.42
C ALA A 19 -8.39 30.54 5.31
N ALA A 20 -8.17 30.98 4.07
CA ALA A 20 -7.87 30.08 2.95
C ALA A 20 -6.45 29.50 3.03
N PHE A 21 -5.47 30.26 3.54
CA PHE A 21 -4.09 29.81 3.67
C PHE A 21 -3.84 28.93 4.91
N ARG A 22 -4.60 29.11 6.00
CA ARG A 22 -4.51 28.24 7.20
C ARG A 22 -5.02 26.80 6.99
N ALA A 23 -5.79 26.57 5.93
CA ALA A 23 -6.43 25.28 5.67
C ALA A 23 -5.48 24.23 5.03
N VAL A 24 -4.24 24.59 4.68
CA VAL A 24 -3.25 23.62 4.16
C VAL A 24 -2.59 22.90 5.34
N LYS A 25 -3.35 22.00 5.96
CA LYS A 25 -2.82 21.00 6.88
C LYS A 25 -2.04 19.99 6.04
N ASN A 26 -0.72 19.95 6.23
CA ASN A 26 0.16 19.00 5.56
C ASN A 26 -0.33 17.58 5.89
N PRO A 27 -0.85 16.79 4.93
CA PRO A 27 -1.08 15.38 5.21
C PRO A 27 0.28 14.75 5.50
N ALA A 28 0.38 14.03 6.62
CA ALA A 28 1.54 13.16 6.87
C ALA A 28 1.81 12.31 5.63
N PRO A 29 3.07 11.91 5.34
CA PRO A 29 3.34 11.01 4.23
C PRO A 29 2.39 9.84 4.37
N ALA A 30 1.46 9.70 3.42
CA ALA A 30 0.56 8.58 3.41
C ALA A 30 1.48 7.36 3.43
N GLU A 31 1.41 6.57 4.51
CA GLU A 31 1.95 5.22 4.49
C GLU A 31 1.45 4.63 3.19
N GLU A 32 2.39 4.35 2.29
CA GLU A 32 2.10 3.86 0.97
C GLU A 32 1.52 2.47 1.20
N ARG A 33 0.21 2.43 1.42
CA ARG A 33 -0.58 1.21 1.48
C ARG A 33 -0.38 0.66 0.10
N ARG A 34 0.63 -0.20 -0.05
CA ARG A 34 0.88 -0.98 -1.26
C ARG A 34 -0.47 -1.58 -1.55
N ASN A 35 -1.14 -1.01 -2.54
CA ASN A 35 -2.42 -1.50 -2.98
C ASN A 35 -2.03 -2.84 -3.60
N VAL A 36 -2.13 -3.90 -2.80
CA VAL A 36 -1.85 -5.27 -3.26
C VAL A 36 -3.04 -5.62 -4.14
N VAL A 37 -3.04 -5.02 -5.33
CA VAL A 37 -3.92 -5.45 -6.40
C VAL A 37 -3.48 -6.88 -6.69
N PRO A 38 -4.36 -7.87 -6.48
CA PRO A 38 -4.00 -9.26 -6.73
C PRO A 38 -3.62 -9.40 -8.20
N GLY A 39 -2.39 -9.84 -8.46
CA GLY A 39 -1.85 -10.02 -9.81
C GLY A 39 -0.77 -9.02 -10.23
N VAL A 40 -0.43 -8.02 -9.42
CA VAL A 40 0.70 -7.12 -9.73
C VAL A 40 2.02 -7.83 -9.43
N LYS A 41 2.87 -7.99 -10.45
CA LYS A 41 4.26 -8.45 -10.29
C LYS A 41 5.13 -7.24 -9.93
N GLU A 42 5.82 -7.28 -8.78
CA GLU A 42 6.81 -6.28 -8.38
C GLU A 42 8.18 -6.67 -8.94
N SER A 43 8.88 -5.73 -9.59
CA SER A 43 10.25 -5.93 -10.03
C SER A 43 11.21 -5.73 -8.85
N VAL A 44 11.93 -6.78 -8.47
CA VAL A 44 12.88 -6.77 -7.36
C VAL A 44 14.26 -7.23 -7.80
N THR A 45 15.31 -6.72 -7.16
CA THR A 45 16.68 -7.21 -7.35
C THR A 45 17.00 -8.27 -6.30
N LEU A 46 17.00 -9.53 -6.71
CA LEU A 46 17.36 -10.69 -5.88
C LEU A 46 18.63 -11.34 -6.43
N ARG A 47 19.55 -11.73 -5.55
CA ARG A 47 20.72 -12.55 -5.93
C ARG A 47 20.35 -14.03 -5.86
N ILE A 48 20.62 -14.75 -6.94
CA ILE A 48 20.36 -16.18 -7.09
C ILE A 48 21.67 -16.82 -7.53
N ASP A 49 21.98 -18.00 -6.98
CA ASP A 49 23.15 -18.77 -7.37
C ASP A 49 23.06 -19.21 -8.84
N SER A 50 24.20 -19.29 -9.52
CA SER A 50 24.25 -19.52 -10.97
C SER A 50 23.76 -20.91 -11.37
N ASP A 51 23.97 -21.92 -10.53
CA ASP A 51 23.54 -23.30 -10.73
C ASP A 51 22.01 -23.43 -10.61
N VAL A 52 21.43 -22.76 -9.60
CA VAL A 52 19.97 -22.67 -9.43
C VAL A 52 19.34 -21.95 -10.61
N LEU A 53 19.92 -20.83 -11.05
CA LEU A 53 19.42 -20.10 -12.22
C LEU A 53 19.48 -20.96 -13.49
N ALA A 54 20.58 -21.68 -13.72
CA ALA A 54 20.74 -22.58 -14.85
C ALA A 54 19.72 -23.73 -14.80
N PHE A 55 19.45 -24.29 -13.61
CA PHE A 55 18.43 -25.33 -13.42
C PHE A 55 17.05 -24.86 -13.89
N PHE A 56 16.64 -23.63 -13.56
CA PHE A 56 15.33 -23.12 -13.99
C PHE A 56 15.31 -22.72 -15.47
N GLN A 57 16.42 -22.22 -16.02
CA GLN A 57 16.51 -21.82 -17.43
C GLN A 57 16.55 -22.99 -18.42
N LYS A 58 17.03 -24.18 -17.99
CA LYS A 58 17.19 -25.36 -18.86
C LYS A 58 15.90 -25.76 -19.58
N ASP A 59 14.75 -25.58 -18.94
CA ASP A 59 13.43 -25.98 -19.45
C ASP A 59 12.82 -24.90 -20.38
N GLY A 60 13.58 -23.86 -20.72
CA GLY A 60 13.20 -22.84 -21.71
C GLY A 60 12.34 -21.71 -21.14
N PRO A 61 11.57 -21.01 -22.01
CA PRO A 61 10.74 -19.87 -21.63
C PRO A 61 9.84 -20.15 -20.41
N GLY A 62 9.54 -19.12 -19.62
CA GLY A 62 8.74 -19.25 -18.39
C GLY A 62 9.53 -19.68 -17.15
N TRP A 63 10.86 -19.63 -17.18
CA TRP A 63 11.71 -19.98 -16.03
C TRP A 63 11.48 -19.05 -14.83
N GLN A 64 11.10 -17.79 -15.07
CA GLN A 64 10.75 -16.84 -14.01
C GLN A 64 9.46 -17.25 -13.30
N GLU A 65 8.43 -17.65 -14.05
CA GLU A 65 7.18 -18.18 -13.49
C GLU A 65 7.44 -19.42 -12.62
N ARG A 66 8.31 -20.33 -13.07
CA ARG A 66 8.70 -21.52 -12.28
C ARG A 66 9.39 -21.15 -10.97
N ILE A 67 10.29 -20.15 -10.98
CA ILE A 67 10.90 -19.63 -9.75
C ILE A 67 9.82 -19.03 -8.83
N VAL A 68 8.89 -18.25 -9.38
CA VAL A 68 7.80 -17.65 -8.60
C VAL A 68 6.90 -18.72 -7.98
N GLU A 69 6.60 -19.80 -8.71
CA GLU A 69 5.84 -20.94 -8.15
C GLU A 69 6.60 -21.67 -7.04
N ALA A 70 7.90 -21.92 -7.23
CA ALA A 70 8.74 -22.51 -6.18
C ALA A 70 8.78 -21.63 -4.91
N LEU A 71 8.89 -20.31 -5.08
CA LEU A 71 8.82 -19.36 -3.97
C LEU A 71 7.45 -19.36 -3.28
N ARG A 72 6.35 -19.47 -4.03
CA ARG A 72 5.00 -19.59 -3.44
C ARG A 72 4.82 -20.88 -2.65
N LEU A 73 5.37 -21.99 -3.15
CA LEU A 73 5.35 -23.28 -2.44
C LEU A 73 6.16 -23.19 -1.15
N ALA A 74 7.38 -22.64 -1.21
CA ALA A 74 8.25 -22.47 -0.05
C ALA A 74 7.68 -21.51 1.00
N ALA A 75 7.01 -20.43 0.56
CA ALA A 75 6.36 -19.47 1.43
C ALA A 75 5.03 -19.98 2.05
N GLY A 76 4.51 -21.12 1.56
CA GLY A 76 3.18 -21.62 1.95
C GLY A 76 2.03 -20.77 1.39
N THR A 77 2.29 -19.97 0.35
CA THR A 77 1.28 -19.11 -0.30
C THR A 77 0.69 -19.73 -1.56
N ALA A 78 1.17 -20.92 -1.97
CA ALA A 78 0.67 -21.65 -3.15
C ALA A 78 -0.71 -22.29 -2.94
N GLY A 79 -1.10 -22.55 -1.69
CA GLY A 79 -2.46 -22.89 -1.26
C GLY A 79 -2.67 -22.21 0.09
N GLY A 80 -3.78 -21.50 0.28
CA GLY A 80 -4.01 -20.62 1.44
C GLY A 80 -3.79 -21.30 2.79
N GLY A 81 -2.56 -21.26 3.31
CA GLY A 81 -2.12 -22.22 4.32
C GLY A 81 -1.02 -21.67 5.21
N ARG A 82 -1.32 -20.59 5.92
CA ARG A 82 -0.96 -20.42 7.35
C ARG A 82 -1.99 -19.58 8.10
N SER A 83 -3.25 -19.61 7.67
CA SER A 83 -4.34 -19.34 8.60
C SER A 83 -4.47 -20.59 9.44
N ILE A 84 -3.93 -20.57 10.66
CA ILE A 84 -4.41 -21.49 11.69
C ILE A 84 -5.92 -21.22 11.76
N PRO A 85 -6.81 -22.20 11.53
CA PRO A 85 -8.24 -21.98 11.71
C PRO A 85 -8.47 -21.51 13.15
N VAL A 86 -9.39 -20.57 13.35
CA VAL A 86 -9.64 -19.96 14.68
C VAL A 86 -9.96 -21.03 15.73
N GLU A 87 -10.51 -22.17 15.28
CA GLU A 87 -10.82 -23.35 16.10
C GLU A 87 -9.58 -24.03 16.73
N ASP A 88 -8.38 -23.86 16.17
CA ASP A 88 -7.12 -24.42 16.69
C ASP A 88 -6.34 -23.44 17.59
N LEU A 89 -6.85 -22.22 17.82
CA LEU A 89 -6.34 -21.28 18.82
C LEU A 89 -6.79 -21.71 20.22
N ASN A 90 -6.22 -22.80 20.73
CA ASN A 90 -6.51 -23.25 22.08
C ASN A 90 -5.77 -22.38 23.11
N ALA A 91 -6.52 -21.68 23.97
CA ALA A 91 -6.01 -20.85 25.08
C ALA A 91 -5.39 -21.66 26.25
N SER A 92 -5.04 -22.93 26.03
CA SER A 92 -4.42 -23.81 27.04
C SER A 92 -2.98 -23.44 27.40
N ASN A 93 -2.54 -22.21 27.13
CA ASN A 93 -1.20 -21.72 27.45
C ASN A 93 -1.22 -20.46 28.34
N ASP A 94 -2.39 -20.06 28.85
CA ASP A 94 -2.56 -18.90 29.75
C ASP A 94 -2.70 -19.26 31.25
N GLU A 95 -2.71 -20.55 31.63
CA GLU A 95 -2.59 -20.97 33.05
C GLU A 95 -1.96 -22.36 33.21
#